data_AF-A0A4S4F128-F1
#
_entry.id   AF-A0A4S4F128-F1
#
_cell.length_a   1.000
_cell.length_b   1.000
_cell.length_c   1.000
_cell.angle_alpha   90.00
_cell.angle_beta   90.00
_cell.angle_gamma   90.00
#
_symmetry.space_group_name_H-M   'P 1'
#
loop_
_entity.id
_entity.type
_entity.pdbx_description
1 polymer ?
#
loop_
_entity_poly.entity_id
_entity_poly.type
_entity_poly.pdbx_seq_one_letter_code
_entity_poly.pdbx_strand_id
1 'polypeptide(L)'
;MVAVAIGVAQVIDLKTQLKNFEAVEKALTEKLGEKGAKKLISEAVYFISIGSNDYMGGYLVNPTMQQLHHPEEYVGMVIGNLTQAIQELYEKGGRKFGFLSLSPLGCLPALRAANPKGNEEGGCFEEACALALAHNNALKAVLTSLEHLFKGFKYCNSNFYVWLEDRINNPSKYGFKEGMNACCGTGPFRGLFTCGGTNKVTDYQLCDNADDYVWWDSFHPTERIHEQFAKALWDGPLDYVGPYNLQQLFFFNKLTSIADLVDDPESDTQQIY
;
A
#
# COMPACT_ATOMS: atom_id res chain seq x y z
N MET A 1 6.47 3.60 -4.39
CA MET A 1 7.42 2.58 -4.89
C MET A 1 6.64 1.61 -5.78
N VAL A 2 7.02 1.45 -7.04
CA VAL A 2 6.48 0.39 -7.91
C VAL A 2 7.34 -0.84 -7.68
N ALA A 3 6.76 -1.91 -7.16
CA ALA A 3 7.44 -3.19 -7.09
C ALA A 3 7.52 -3.76 -8.52
N VAL A 4 8.73 -3.83 -9.09
CA VAL A 4 8.97 -4.56 -10.33
C VAL A 4 9.19 -6.02 -9.94
N ALA A 5 8.25 -6.89 -10.28
CA ALA A 5 8.42 -8.33 -10.15
C ALA A 5 9.19 -8.86 -11.38
N ILE A 6 10.39 -9.39 -11.17
CA ILE A 6 11.16 -10.06 -12.22
C ILE A 6 10.93 -11.57 -12.08
N GLY A 7 9.93 -12.09 -12.78
CA GLY A 7 9.63 -13.53 -12.79
C GLY A 7 9.13 -14.07 -11.44
N VAL A 8 8.63 -15.32 -11.46
CA VAL A 8 7.86 -15.99 -10.38
C VAL A 8 8.28 -15.52 -8.98
N ALA A 9 7.51 -14.58 -8.43
CA ALA A 9 7.56 -14.08 -7.06
C ALA A 9 8.94 -13.59 -6.53
N GLN A 10 9.81 -12.99 -7.35
CA GLN A 10 10.91 -12.18 -6.82
C GLN A 10 10.51 -10.70 -6.78
N VAL A 11 10.04 -10.28 -5.61
CA VAL A 11 9.87 -8.86 -5.26
C VAL A 11 11.13 -8.37 -4.53
N ILE A 12 11.52 -7.11 -4.76
CA ILE A 12 12.61 -6.50 -4.00
C ILE A 12 12.15 -6.33 -2.55
N ASP A 13 12.83 -6.99 -1.61
CA ASP A 13 12.47 -6.92 -0.19
C ASP A 13 12.68 -5.50 0.38
N LEU A 14 12.00 -5.19 1.49
CA LEU A 14 12.01 -3.85 2.09
C LEU A 14 13.43 -3.38 2.47
N LYS A 15 14.28 -4.28 2.97
CA LYS A 15 15.66 -3.94 3.33
C LYS A 15 16.48 -3.57 2.09
N THR A 16 16.30 -4.29 0.99
CA THR A 16 16.94 -3.96 -0.28
C THR A 16 16.39 -2.65 -0.87
N GLN A 17 15.09 -2.39 -0.74
CA GLN A 17 14.49 -1.10 -1.13
C GLN A 17 15.09 0.09 -0.35
N LEU A 18 15.34 -0.07 0.95
CA LEU A 18 16.01 0.96 1.77
C LEU A 18 17.46 1.19 1.32
N LYS A 19 18.23 0.12 1.05
CA LYS A 19 19.58 0.26 0.48
C LYS A 19 19.58 0.99 -0.87
N ASN A 20 18.61 0.69 -1.73
CA ASN A 20 18.47 1.39 -3.00
C ASN A 20 18.17 2.88 -2.78
N PHE A 21 17.39 3.23 -1.75
CA PHE A 21 17.17 4.62 -1.38
C PHE A 21 18.47 5.32 -0.94
N GLU A 22 19.37 4.65 -0.22
CA GLU A 22 20.69 5.23 0.13
C GLU A 22 21.53 5.56 -1.11
N ALA A 23 21.49 4.69 -2.13
CA ALA A 23 22.15 4.97 -3.40
C ALA A 23 21.55 6.20 -4.10
N VAL A 24 20.22 6.38 -4.03
CA VAL A 24 19.54 7.56 -4.56
C VAL A 24 19.94 8.81 -3.78
N GLU A 25 19.95 8.77 -2.45
CA GLU A 25 20.39 9.86 -1.58
C GLU A 25 21.81 10.34 -1.94
N LYS A 26 22.74 9.39 -2.14
CA LYS A 26 24.10 9.69 -2.59
C LYS A 26 24.13 10.36 -3.96
N ALA A 27 23.41 9.80 -4.95
CA ALA A 27 23.35 10.36 -6.30
C ALA A 27 22.73 11.76 -6.32
N LEU A 28 21.72 12.03 -5.49
CA LEU A 28 21.13 13.35 -5.32
C LEU A 28 22.12 14.34 -4.72
N THR A 29 22.89 13.90 -3.72
CA THR A 29 23.93 14.73 -3.08
C THR A 29 25.04 15.11 -4.06
N GLU A 30 25.49 14.16 -4.88
CA GLU A 30 26.48 14.41 -5.94
C GLU A 30 25.98 15.41 -6.99
N LYS A 31 24.68 15.35 -7.33
CA LYS A 31 24.09 16.17 -8.39
C LYS A 31 23.64 17.56 -7.92
N LEU A 32 23.10 17.67 -6.70
CA LEU A 32 22.43 18.87 -6.20
C LEU A 32 23.20 19.55 -5.05
N GLY A 33 24.28 18.94 -4.58
CA GLY A 33 24.94 19.30 -3.33
C GLY A 33 24.12 18.91 -2.10
N GLU A 34 24.75 18.96 -0.94
CA GLU A 34 24.15 18.50 0.33
C GLU A 34 22.85 19.24 0.67
N LYS A 35 22.85 20.58 0.57
CA LYS A 35 21.66 21.41 0.85
C LYS A 35 20.51 21.09 -0.12
N GLY A 36 20.82 20.91 -1.41
CA GLY A 36 19.83 20.61 -2.43
C GLY A 36 19.21 19.22 -2.25
N ALA A 37 20.04 18.21 -1.97
CA ALA A 37 19.58 16.85 -1.70
C ALA A 37 18.70 16.77 -0.45
N LYS A 38 19.14 17.36 0.68
CA LYS A 38 18.37 17.42 1.92
C LYS A 38 17.00 18.07 1.73
N LYS A 39 16.94 19.17 0.98
CA LYS A 39 15.68 19.84 0.65
C LYS A 39 14.76 18.94 -0.19
N LEU A 40 15.29 18.32 -1.24
CA LEU A 40 14.49 17.45 -2.10
C LEU A 40 13.93 16.24 -1.33
N ILE A 41 14.75 15.63 -0.48
CA ILE A 41 14.39 14.49 0.37
C ILE A 41 13.29 14.87 1.37
N SER A 42 13.39 16.03 2.02
CA SER A 42 12.36 16.47 2.97
C SER A 42 11.05 16.88 2.31
N GLU A 43 11.10 17.39 1.08
CA GLU A 43 9.93 17.79 0.31
C GLU A 43 9.28 16.64 -0.48
N ALA A 44 9.94 15.49 -0.61
CA ALA A 44 9.40 14.32 -1.30
C ALA A 44 8.21 13.70 -0.54
N VAL A 45 7.38 12.96 -1.28
CA VAL A 45 6.32 12.10 -0.72
C VAL A 45 6.71 10.64 -0.94
N TYR A 46 6.83 9.90 0.15
CA TYR A 46 7.22 8.50 0.16
C TYR A 46 5.99 7.61 0.12
N PHE A 47 5.70 7.02 -1.04
CA PHE A 47 4.52 6.16 -1.21
C PHE A 47 4.86 4.68 -0.98
N ILE A 48 4.25 4.08 0.04
CA ILE A 48 4.54 2.76 0.60
C ILE A 48 3.30 1.85 0.48
N SER A 49 3.53 0.62 0.00
CA SER A 49 2.52 -0.43 -0.16
C SER A 49 3.18 -1.77 0.14
N ILE A 50 3.11 -2.23 1.39
CA ILE A 50 3.85 -3.40 1.89
C ILE A 50 2.96 -4.17 2.88
N GLY A 51 3.01 -5.50 2.85
CA GLY A 51 2.34 -6.38 3.82
C GLY A 51 1.59 -7.57 3.20
N SER A 52 1.00 -7.42 2.01
CA SER A 52 0.18 -8.50 1.41
C SER A 52 0.96 -9.81 1.22
N ASN A 53 2.20 -9.73 0.74
CA ASN A 53 3.04 -10.91 0.51
C ASN A 53 3.48 -11.59 1.82
N ASP A 54 3.70 -10.82 2.88
CA ASP A 54 4.05 -11.34 4.21
C ASP A 54 2.94 -12.27 4.72
N TYR A 55 1.67 -11.90 4.54
CA TYR A 55 0.55 -12.74 4.96
C TYR A 55 0.26 -13.86 3.96
N MET A 56 0.19 -13.56 2.65
CA MET A 56 -0.17 -14.54 1.64
C MET A 56 0.90 -15.62 1.46
N GLY A 57 2.15 -15.22 1.23
CA GLY A 57 3.28 -16.13 0.99
C GLY A 57 4.05 -16.47 2.26
N GLY A 58 4.16 -15.53 3.20
CA GLY A 58 4.97 -15.69 4.40
C GLY A 58 4.29 -16.43 5.55
N TYR A 59 2.96 -16.31 5.67
CA TYR A 59 2.20 -16.87 6.80
C TYR A 59 1.17 -17.93 6.38
N LEU A 60 0.18 -17.57 5.56
CA LEU A 60 -0.98 -18.41 5.26
C LEU A 60 -0.61 -19.74 4.58
N VAL A 61 0.39 -19.73 3.70
CA VAL A 61 0.86 -20.93 2.99
C VAL A 61 2.09 -21.56 3.63
N ASN A 62 2.49 -21.10 4.82
CA ASN A 62 3.69 -21.56 5.52
C ASN A 62 3.34 -22.20 6.88
N PRO A 63 3.10 -23.52 6.93
CA PRO A 63 2.73 -24.22 8.16
C PRO A 63 3.75 -24.06 9.28
N THR A 64 5.04 -23.94 8.94
CA THR A 64 6.10 -23.72 9.93
C THR A 64 5.93 -22.36 10.61
N MET A 65 5.61 -21.31 9.86
CA MET A 65 5.38 -19.98 10.45
C MET A 65 4.10 -19.94 11.30
N GLN A 66 3.04 -20.64 10.88
CA GLN A 66 1.81 -20.76 11.68
C GLN A 66 2.01 -21.54 12.99
N GLN A 67 2.93 -22.51 13.01
CA GLN A 67 3.29 -23.25 14.22
C GLN A 67 4.16 -22.43 15.17
N LEU A 68 5.06 -21.61 14.63
CA LEU A 68 6.00 -20.82 15.43
C LEU A 68 5.40 -19.53 15.97
N HIS A 69 4.41 -18.95 15.27
CA HIS A 69 3.87 -17.64 15.60
C HIS A 69 2.35 -17.62 15.51
N HIS A 70 1.73 -17.13 16.57
CA HIS A 70 0.31 -16.78 16.52
C HIS A 70 0.09 -15.63 15.52
N PRO A 71 -1.10 -15.52 14.90
CA PRO A 71 -1.38 -14.49 13.89
C PRO A 71 -1.02 -13.07 14.35
N GLU A 72 -1.33 -12.73 15.60
CA GLU A 72 -1.07 -11.44 16.21
C GLU A 72 0.42 -11.14 16.35
N GLU A 73 1.22 -12.16 16.72
CA GLU A 73 2.67 -12.05 16.82
C GLU A 73 3.29 -11.81 15.44
N TYR A 74 2.80 -12.54 14.42
CA TYR A 74 3.27 -12.35 13.05
C TYR A 74 2.92 -10.97 12.50
N VAL A 75 1.70 -10.48 12.75
CA VAL A 75 1.32 -9.09 12.44
C VAL A 75 2.25 -8.11 13.14
N GLY A 76 2.56 -8.34 14.43
CA GLY A 76 3.50 -7.53 15.19
C GLY A 76 4.90 -7.47 14.55
N MET A 77 5.42 -8.60 14.04
CA MET A 77 6.69 -8.64 13.34
C MET A 77 6.67 -7.83 12.04
N VAL A 78 5.64 -7.99 11.22
CA VAL A 78 5.49 -7.25 9.94
C VAL A 78 5.40 -5.74 10.20
N ILE A 79 4.57 -5.34 11.17
CA ILE A 79 4.40 -3.93 11.53
C ILE A 79 5.67 -3.36 12.17
N GLY A 80 6.38 -4.14 12.99
CA GLY A 80 7.67 -3.75 13.56
C GLY A 80 8.71 -3.44 12.48
N ASN A 81 8.86 -4.34 11.50
CA ASN A 81 9.78 -4.14 10.37
C ASN A 81 9.39 -2.91 9.53
N LEU A 82 8.10 -2.72 9.27
CA LEU A 82 7.62 -1.54 8.53
C LEU A 82 7.86 -0.24 9.32
N THR A 83 7.64 -0.26 10.64
CA THR A 83 7.90 0.88 11.54
C THR A 83 9.37 1.28 11.51
N GLN A 84 10.27 0.30 11.59
CA GLN A 84 11.71 0.55 11.51
C GLN A 84 12.10 1.19 10.18
N ALA A 85 11.56 0.70 9.06
CA ALA A 85 11.81 1.29 7.76
C ALA A 85 11.33 2.75 7.64
N ILE A 86 10.17 3.07 8.22
CA ILE A 86 9.65 4.45 8.27
C ILE A 86 10.58 5.34 9.09
N GLN A 87 11.07 4.83 10.23
CA GLN A 87 12.02 5.54 11.09
C GLN A 87 13.35 5.81 10.35
N GLU A 88 13.91 4.83 9.65
CA GLU A 88 15.14 5.00 8.85
C GLU A 88 14.96 6.06 7.75
N LEU A 89 13.84 6.05 7.03
CA LEU A 89 13.52 7.07 6.03
C LEU A 89 13.35 8.45 6.66
N TYR A 90 12.75 8.53 7.84
CA TYR A 90 12.58 9.77 8.59
C TYR A 90 13.92 10.35 9.07
N GLU A 91 14.82 9.49 9.58
CA GLU A 91 16.18 9.86 9.99
C GLU A 91 17.00 10.42 8.83
N LYS A 92 16.80 9.89 7.62
CA LYS A 92 17.39 10.40 6.37
C LYS A 92 16.75 11.70 5.86
N GLY A 93 15.72 12.21 6.53
CA GLY A 93 15.09 13.49 6.22
C GLY A 93 13.70 13.41 5.61
N GLY A 94 13.16 12.21 5.36
CA GLY A 94 11.80 12.04 4.88
C GLY A 94 10.77 12.59 5.87
N ARG A 95 9.76 13.31 5.38
CA ARG A 95 8.73 13.93 6.24
C ARG A 95 7.30 13.55 5.88
N LYS A 96 7.04 13.17 4.63
CA LYS A 96 5.69 13.00 4.11
C LYS A 96 5.51 11.62 3.52
N PHE A 97 4.56 10.85 4.05
CA PHE A 97 4.41 9.43 3.73
C PHE A 97 2.99 9.11 3.27
N GLY A 98 2.83 8.43 2.15
CA GLY A 98 1.54 7.89 1.70
C GLY A 98 1.52 6.38 1.83
N PHE A 99 0.47 5.84 2.44
CA PHE A 99 0.31 4.40 2.67
C PHE A 99 -0.91 3.86 1.93
N LEU A 100 -0.68 2.82 1.13
CA LEU A 100 -1.72 1.93 0.66
C LEU A 100 -1.97 0.88 1.74
N SER A 101 -3.10 0.97 2.45
CA SER A 101 -3.48 -0.11 3.37
C SER A 101 -3.85 -1.38 2.59
N LEU A 102 -3.84 -2.51 3.28
CA LEU A 102 -4.11 -3.79 2.64
C LEU A 102 -5.58 -3.87 2.22
N SER A 103 -5.81 -4.44 1.03
CA SER A 103 -7.13 -4.86 0.55
C SER A 103 -7.70 -5.98 1.43
N PRO A 104 -9.00 -6.31 1.32
CA PRO A 104 -9.54 -7.55 1.88
C PRO A 104 -8.87 -8.77 1.25
N LEU A 105 -7.78 -9.25 1.87
CA LEU A 105 -6.91 -10.25 1.25
C LEU A 105 -7.67 -11.53 0.88
N GLY A 106 -8.56 -11.99 1.77
CA GLY A 106 -9.38 -13.17 1.53
C GLY A 106 -10.31 -13.07 0.33
N CYS A 107 -10.61 -11.86 -0.12
CA CYS A 107 -11.48 -11.60 -1.25
C CYS A 107 -10.75 -11.53 -2.60
N LEU A 108 -9.42 -11.67 -2.63
CA LEU A 108 -8.68 -11.85 -3.88
C LEU A 108 -9.15 -13.14 -4.55
N PRO A 109 -9.27 -13.19 -5.89
CA PRO A 109 -9.74 -14.38 -6.60
C PRO A 109 -8.96 -15.64 -6.24
N ALA A 110 -7.64 -15.55 -6.05
CA ALA A 110 -6.80 -16.67 -5.62
C ALA A 110 -7.17 -17.21 -4.22
N LEU A 111 -7.42 -16.32 -3.24
CA LEU A 111 -7.76 -16.75 -1.88
C LEU A 111 -9.21 -17.22 -1.78
N ARG A 112 -10.12 -16.69 -2.61
CA ARG A 112 -11.46 -17.28 -2.77
C ARG A 112 -11.39 -18.69 -3.34
N ALA A 113 -10.59 -18.89 -4.38
CA ALA A 113 -10.40 -20.21 -5.00
C ALA A 113 -9.74 -21.22 -4.05
N ALA A 114 -8.94 -20.75 -3.10
CA ALA A 114 -8.27 -21.56 -2.08
C ALA A 114 -9.10 -21.75 -0.79
N ASN A 115 -10.27 -21.11 -0.67
CA ASN A 115 -11.07 -21.16 0.55
C ASN A 115 -11.65 -22.58 0.75
N PRO A 116 -11.31 -23.29 1.84
CA PRO A 116 -11.81 -24.65 2.10
C PRO A 116 -13.33 -24.69 2.34
N LYS A 117 -13.95 -23.58 2.73
CA LYS A 117 -15.42 -23.46 2.91
C LYS A 117 -16.16 -23.25 1.58
N GLY A 118 -15.44 -23.11 0.46
CA GLY A 118 -16.03 -22.91 -0.87
C GLY A 118 -16.66 -21.53 -1.05
N ASN A 119 -17.77 -21.47 -1.79
CA ASN A 119 -18.38 -20.22 -2.26
C ASN A 119 -19.50 -19.68 -1.34
N GLU A 120 -19.57 -20.14 -0.09
CA GLU A 120 -20.53 -19.59 0.88
C GLU A 120 -20.20 -18.12 1.18
N GLU A 121 -21.23 -17.27 1.30
CA GLU A 121 -21.10 -15.83 1.58
C GLU A 121 -20.13 -15.07 0.67
N GLY A 122 -20.11 -15.43 -0.63
CA GLY A 122 -19.22 -14.83 -1.64
C GLY A 122 -17.85 -15.49 -1.71
N GLY A 123 -17.45 -16.29 -0.72
CA GLY A 123 -16.24 -17.12 -0.75
C GLY A 123 -14.96 -16.42 -0.32
N CYS A 124 -15.02 -15.23 0.31
CA CYS A 124 -13.81 -14.63 0.86
C CYS A 124 -13.20 -15.51 1.97
N PHE A 125 -11.88 -15.71 1.95
CA PHE A 125 -11.20 -16.46 3.01
C PHE A 125 -11.03 -15.61 4.28
N GLU A 126 -11.81 -15.89 5.32
CA GLU A 126 -11.99 -14.98 6.45
C GLU A 126 -10.71 -14.76 7.25
N GLU A 127 -9.89 -15.79 7.43
CA GLU A 127 -8.62 -15.75 8.13
C GLU A 127 -7.63 -14.77 7.45
N ALA A 128 -7.62 -14.74 6.11
CA ALA A 128 -6.82 -13.79 5.35
C ALA A 128 -7.35 -12.35 5.47
N CYS A 129 -8.67 -12.17 5.47
CA CYS A 129 -9.30 -10.88 5.73
C CYS A 129 -9.00 -10.36 7.14
N ALA A 130 -8.98 -11.23 8.15
CA ALA A 130 -8.67 -10.88 9.53
C ALA A 130 -7.22 -10.40 9.70
N LEU A 131 -6.26 -11.07 9.06
CA LEU A 131 -4.85 -10.65 9.05
C LEU A 131 -4.68 -9.26 8.41
N ALA A 132 -5.36 -9.00 7.29
CA ALA A 132 -5.32 -7.70 6.63
C ALA A 132 -5.91 -6.58 7.50
N LEU A 133 -7.03 -6.83 8.17
CA LEU A 133 -7.63 -5.88 9.12
C LEU A 133 -6.72 -5.62 10.32
N ALA A 134 -6.12 -6.67 10.89
CA ALA A 134 -5.18 -6.54 12.00
C ALA A 134 -3.96 -5.69 11.61
N HIS A 135 -3.38 -5.93 10.43
CA HIS A 135 -2.31 -5.10 9.87
C HIS A 135 -2.73 -3.63 9.75
N ASN A 136 -3.88 -3.37 9.11
CA ASN A 136 -4.35 -2.01 8.86
C ASN A 136 -4.60 -1.23 10.16
N ASN A 137 -5.17 -1.90 11.17
CA ASN A 137 -5.41 -1.32 12.49
C ASN A 137 -4.10 -1.02 13.23
N ALA A 138 -3.15 -1.96 13.20
CA ALA A 138 -1.84 -1.78 13.84
C ALA A 138 -1.03 -0.67 13.16
N LEU A 139 -1.01 -0.62 11.82
CA LEU A 139 -0.35 0.45 11.06
C LEU A 139 -0.96 1.81 11.41
N LYS A 140 -2.29 1.93 11.46
CA LYS A 140 -2.96 3.17 11.85
C LYS A 140 -2.52 3.66 13.23
N ALA A 141 -2.41 2.76 14.20
CA ALA A 141 -1.97 3.10 15.56
C ALA A 141 -0.50 3.57 15.58
N VAL A 142 0.38 2.88 14.84
CA VAL A 142 1.78 3.27 14.68
C VAL A 142 1.91 4.65 14.04
N LEU A 143 1.25 4.89 12.91
CA LEU A 143 1.33 6.17 12.20
C LEU A 143 0.83 7.34 13.07
N THR A 144 -0.25 7.11 13.82
CA THR A 144 -0.73 8.08 14.82
C THR A 144 0.35 8.37 15.86
N SER A 145 1.03 7.35 16.37
CA SER A 145 2.11 7.53 17.35
C SER A 145 3.31 8.28 16.75
N LEU A 146 3.71 7.94 15.53
CA LEU A 146 4.82 8.59 14.84
C LEU A 146 4.56 10.08 14.57
N GLU A 147 3.34 10.46 14.20
CA GLU A 147 2.98 11.88 14.02
C GLU A 147 3.15 12.70 15.32
N HIS A 148 2.86 12.11 16.49
CA HIS A 148 3.06 12.78 17.78
C HIS A 148 4.54 12.85 18.19
N LEU A 149 5.32 11.81 17.86
CA LEU A 149 6.72 11.70 18.30
C LEU A 149 7.68 12.47 17.39
N PHE A 150 7.35 12.62 16.10
CA PHE A 150 8.29 13.10 15.09
C PHE A 150 7.82 14.43 14.49
N LYS A 151 8.56 15.50 14.79
CA LYS A 151 8.28 16.85 14.26
C LYS A 151 8.27 16.85 12.74
N GLY A 152 7.16 17.34 12.17
CA GLY A 152 6.97 17.44 10.73
C GLY A 152 6.67 16.10 10.04
N PHE A 153 6.46 15.01 10.78
CA PHE A 153 5.96 13.76 10.20
C PHE A 153 4.49 13.95 9.79
N LYS A 154 4.21 13.77 8.51
CA LYS A 154 2.88 13.87 7.91
C LYS A 154 2.59 12.60 7.14
N TYR A 155 1.36 12.10 7.23
CA TYR A 155 1.00 10.89 6.52
C TYR A 155 -0.42 10.89 5.94
N CYS A 156 -0.55 10.19 4.82
CA CYS A 156 -1.82 9.79 4.21
C CYS A 156 -1.94 8.29 4.46
N ASN A 157 -2.93 7.85 5.23
CA ASN A 157 -3.20 6.43 5.41
C ASN A 157 -4.52 6.07 4.76
N SER A 158 -4.45 5.35 3.65
CA SER A 158 -5.67 4.96 2.95
C SER A 158 -6.45 3.89 3.70
N ASN A 159 -7.76 3.83 3.46
CA ASN A 159 -8.65 2.74 3.85
C ASN A 159 -9.04 1.97 2.58
N PHE A 160 -8.03 1.41 1.91
CA PHE A 160 -8.21 0.66 0.68
C PHE A 160 -9.06 -0.59 0.91
N TYR A 161 -9.00 -1.18 2.10
CA TYR A 161 -9.82 -2.31 2.50
C TYR A 161 -11.31 -2.04 2.23
N VAL A 162 -11.87 -1.06 2.95
CA VAL A 162 -13.31 -0.75 2.88
C VAL A 162 -13.66 -0.17 1.50
N TRP A 163 -12.78 0.65 0.94
CA TRP A 163 -13.00 1.27 -0.36
C TRP A 163 -13.12 0.24 -1.50
N LEU A 164 -12.27 -0.81 -1.47
CA LEU A 164 -12.28 -1.88 -2.47
C LEU A 164 -13.40 -2.88 -2.18
N GLU A 165 -13.67 -3.20 -0.91
CA GLU A 165 -14.77 -4.07 -0.51
C GLU A 165 -16.13 -3.56 -1.02
N ASP A 166 -16.40 -2.26 -0.92
CA ASP A 166 -17.64 -1.68 -1.46
C ASP A 166 -17.74 -1.82 -2.98
N ARG A 167 -16.62 -1.82 -3.71
CA ARG A 167 -16.60 -2.05 -5.17
C ARG A 167 -16.77 -3.50 -5.56
N ILE A 168 -16.23 -4.41 -4.75
CA ILE A 168 -16.41 -5.85 -4.91
C ILE A 168 -17.89 -6.21 -4.69
N ASN A 169 -18.50 -5.66 -3.64
CA ASN A 169 -19.86 -6.01 -3.23
C ASN A 169 -20.94 -5.24 -4.00
N ASN A 170 -20.64 -4.02 -4.47
CA ASN A 170 -21.56 -3.16 -5.21
C ASN A 170 -20.96 -2.68 -6.56
N PRO A 171 -20.53 -3.58 -7.45
CA PRO A 171 -19.77 -3.21 -8.66
C PRO A 171 -20.53 -2.24 -9.57
N SER A 172 -21.85 -2.43 -9.72
CA SER A 172 -22.70 -1.60 -10.58
C SER A 172 -22.76 -0.13 -10.14
N LYS A 173 -22.68 0.15 -8.84
CA LYS A 173 -22.61 1.51 -8.28
C LYS A 173 -21.37 2.27 -8.75
N TYR A 174 -20.31 1.55 -9.09
CA TYR A 174 -19.01 2.09 -9.47
C TYR A 174 -18.70 1.88 -10.97
N GLY A 175 -19.69 1.42 -11.74
CA GLY A 175 -19.60 1.23 -13.18
C GLY A 175 -18.96 -0.09 -13.62
N PHE A 176 -18.82 -1.06 -12.72
CA PHE A 176 -18.38 -2.42 -13.03
C PHE A 176 -19.57 -3.38 -13.16
N LYS A 177 -19.38 -4.49 -13.86
CA LYS A 177 -20.36 -5.58 -13.99
C LYS A 177 -20.00 -6.79 -13.12
N GLU A 178 -18.70 -7.01 -12.89
CA GLU A 178 -18.18 -8.17 -12.19
C GLU A 178 -17.25 -7.75 -11.05
N GLY A 179 -17.62 -8.09 -9.81
CA GLY A 179 -16.88 -7.75 -8.60
C GLY A 179 -16.06 -8.91 -8.00
N MET A 180 -16.39 -10.15 -8.38
CA MET A 180 -15.86 -11.37 -7.75
C MET A 180 -14.88 -12.11 -8.64
N ASN A 181 -15.25 -12.39 -9.89
CA ASN A 181 -14.39 -13.14 -10.81
C ASN A 181 -13.31 -12.23 -11.42
N ALA A 182 -12.12 -12.77 -11.68
CA ALA A 182 -11.10 -12.05 -12.44
C ALA A 182 -11.44 -11.95 -13.93
N CYS A 183 -10.94 -10.91 -14.62
CA CYS A 183 -11.02 -10.82 -16.07
C CYS A 183 -10.20 -11.94 -16.74
N CYS A 184 -9.02 -12.23 -16.20
CA CYS A 184 -8.03 -13.11 -16.80
C CYS A 184 -7.59 -14.24 -15.84
N GLY A 185 -7.72 -15.50 -16.26
CA GLY A 185 -7.32 -16.65 -15.46
C GLY A 185 -8.17 -17.90 -15.72
N THR A 186 -8.08 -18.89 -14.83
CA THR A 186 -8.82 -20.16 -14.92
C THR A 186 -9.28 -20.63 -13.54
N GLY A 187 -10.12 -21.67 -13.52
CA GLY A 187 -10.64 -22.27 -12.29
C GLY A 187 -11.69 -21.40 -11.59
N PRO A 188 -12.09 -21.77 -10.36
CA PRO A 188 -13.01 -20.98 -9.54
C PRO A 188 -12.55 -19.53 -9.41
N PHE A 189 -13.47 -18.59 -9.56
CA PHE A 189 -13.21 -17.13 -9.55
C PHE A 189 -12.21 -16.62 -10.58
N ARG A 190 -11.77 -17.45 -11.53
CA ARG A 190 -10.55 -17.24 -12.33
C ARG A 190 -9.30 -16.99 -11.45
N GLY A 191 -9.28 -17.60 -10.28
CA GLY A 191 -8.28 -17.41 -9.22
C GLY A 191 -7.00 -18.23 -9.37
N LEU A 192 -6.89 -19.12 -10.36
CA LEU A 192 -5.64 -19.83 -10.62
C LEU A 192 -4.67 -18.96 -11.43
N PHE A 193 -3.42 -18.89 -10.98
CA PHE A 193 -2.35 -18.08 -11.55
C PHE A 193 -1.91 -18.57 -12.94
N THR A 194 -2.73 -18.24 -13.94
CA THR A 194 -2.66 -18.76 -15.31
C THR A 194 -2.79 -17.67 -16.37
N CYS A 195 -3.17 -16.44 -15.96
CA CYS A 195 -3.30 -15.30 -16.86
C CYS A 195 -2.01 -15.00 -17.62
N GLY A 196 -2.12 -14.72 -18.92
CA GLY A 196 -0.98 -14.41 -19.80
C GLY A 196 -0.21 -15.62 -20.31
N GLY A 197 -0.54 -16.82 -19.80
CA GLY A 197 0.16 -18.06 -20.13
C GLY A 197 1.58 -18.11 -19.54
N THR A 198 2.06 -19.32 -19.29
CA THR A 198 3.46 -19.60 -19.00
C THR A 198 3.95 -20.72 -19.91
N ASN A 199 5.25 -21.00 -19.94
CA ASN A 199 5.79 -22.16 -20.68
C ASN A 199 5.15 -23.51 -20.25
N LYS A 200 4.47 -23.55 -19.10
CA LYS A 200 3.81 -24.75 -18.55
C LYS A 200 2.27 -24.69 -18.61
N VAL A 201 1.69 -23.51 -18.83
CA VAL A 201 0.23 -23.28 -18.83
C VAL A 201 -0.12 -22.42 -20.03
N THR A 202 -0.73 -23.02 -21.04
CA THR A 202 -1.13 -22.31 -22.26
C THR A 202 -2.56 -21.78 -22.21
N ASP A 203 -3.40 -22.36 -21.35
CA ASP A 203 -4.84 -22.11 -21.36
C ASP A 203 -5.22 -21.10 -20.28
N TYR A 204 -5.86 -20.02 -20.69
CA TYR A 204 -6.50 -19.04 -19.80
C TYR A 204 -7.76 -18.49 -20.44
N GLN A 205 -8.70 -18.05 -19.61
CA GLN A 205 -9.83 -17.24 -20.06
C GLN A 205 -9.45 -15.77 -19.94
N LEU A 206 -9.93 -14.97 -20.88
CA LEU A 206 -9.82 -13.52 -20.86
C LEU A 206 -11.22 -12.94 -21.10
N CYS A 207 -11.57 -11.89 -20.37
CA CYS A 207 -12.83 -11.19 -20.56
C CYS A 207 -12.79 -10.28 -21.81
N ASP A 208 -13.96 -9.98 -22.38
CA ASP A 208 -14.04 -9.11 -23.57
C ASP A 208 -13.69 -7.65 -23.26
N ASN A 209 -13.96 -7.20 -22.02
CA ASN A 209 -13.71 -5.84 -21.57
C ASN A 209 -13.25 -5.80 -20.11
N ALA A 210 -12.01 -5.40 -19.86
CA ALA A 210 -11.43 -5.30 -18.52
C ALA A 210 -12.12 -4.22 -17.66
N ASP A 211 -12.69 -3.18 -18.27
CA ASP A 211 -13.38 -2.11 -17.52
C ASP A 211 -14.65 -2.59 -16.83
N ASP A 212 -15.20 -3.73 -17.24
CA ASP A 212 -16.36 -4.33 -16.59
C ASP A 212 -15.98 -5.08 -15.29
N TYR A 213 -14.69 -5.24 -14.98
CA TYR A 213 -14.21 -6.10 -13.90
C TYR A 213 -13.47 -5.30 -12.82
N VAL A 214 -13.67 -5.70 -11.56
CA VAL A 214 -12.86 -5.22 -10.42
C VAL A 214 -11.46 -5.86 -10.43
N TRP A 215 -11.37 -7.15 -10.75
CA TRP A 215 -10.14 -7.92 -10.73
C TRP A 215 -9.59 -8.16 -12.13
N TRP A 216 -8.31 -7.85 -12.36
CA TRP A 216 -7.62 -8.18 -13.61
C TRP A 216 -7.25 -9.66 -13.65
N ASP A 217 -6.48 -10.11 -12.66
CA ASP A 217 -5.99 -11.48 -12.53
C ASP A 217 -6.30 -12.05 -11.14
N SER A 218 -5.64 -13.15 -10.78
CA SER A 218 -5.84 -13.86 -9.52
C SER A 218 -5.53 -13.04 -8.26
N PHE A 219 -4.79 -11.94 -8.38
CA PHE A 219 -4.31 -11.13 -7.25
C PHE A 219 -4.54 -9.62 -7.41
N HIS A 220 -4.53 -9.10 -8.63
CA HIS A 220 -4.44 -7.67 -8.90
C HIS A 220 -5.77 -7.08 -9.40
N PRO A 221 -6.18 -5.90 -8.91
CA PRO A 221 -7.29 -5.15 -9.47
C PRO A 221 -7.03 -4.66 -10.90
N THR A 222 -8.08 -4.25 -11.60
CA THR A 222 -7.96 -3.66 -12.94
C THR A 222 -7.38 -2.25 -12.92
N GLU A 223 -6.88 -1.78 -14.07
CA GLU A 223 -6.43 -0.39 -14.25
C GLU A 223 -7.50 0.61 -13.82
N ARG A 224 -8.77 0.35 -14.14
CA ARG A 224 -9.89 1.21 -13.76
C ARG A 224 -10.07 1.32 -12.25
N ILE A 225 -9.82 0.25 -11.49
CA ILE A 225 -9.77 0.32 -10.02
C ILE A 225 -8.61 1.20 -9.56
N HIS A 226 -7.42 1.01 -10.13
CA HIS A 226 -6.24 1.83 -9.80
C HIS A 226 -6.46 3.32 -10.13
N GLU A 227 -7.11 3.64 -11.25
CA GLU A 227 -7.46 5.01 -11.64
C GLU A 227 -8.44 5.63 -10.65
N GLN A 228 -9.53 4.95 -10.32
CA GLN A 228 -10.51 5.43 -9.33
C GLN A 228 -9.85 5.62 -7.96
N PHE A 229 -8.96 4.73 -7.57
CA PHE A 229 -8.31 4.82 -6.28
C PHE A 229 -7.23 5.90 -6.24
N ALA A 230 -6.48 6.11 -7.32
CA ALA A 230 -5.52 7.20 -7.42
C ALA A 230 -6.20 8.57 -7.27
N LYS A 231 -7.39 8.74 -7.85
CA LYS A 231 -8.24 9.93 -7.64
C LYS A 231 -8.64 10.06 -6.17
N ALA A 232 -9.10 8.98 -5.54
CA ALA A 232 -9.46 8.99 -4.11
C ALA A 232 -8.25 9.31 -3.20
N LEU A 233 -7.07 8.79 -3.48
CA LEU A 233 -5.82 9.12 -2.77
C LEU A 233 -5.44 10.58 -2.93
N TRP A 234 -5.69 11.15 -4.11
CA TRP A 234 -5.30 12.52 -4.43
C TRP A 234 -6.09 13.54 -3.60
N ASP A 235 -7.41 13.55 -3.73
CA ASP A 235 -8.28 14.58 -3.13
C ASP A 235 -9.56 14.03 -2.50
N GLY A 236 -9.60 12.72 -2.23
CA GLY A 236 -10.77 12.07 -1.64
C GLY A 236 -11.04 12.44 -0.17
N PRO A 237 -12.21 12.03 0.35
CA PRO A 237 -12.61 12.28 1.74
C PRO A 237 -11.62 11.66 2.74
N LEU A 238 -11.34 12.37 3.83
CA LEU A 238 -10.36 11.94 4.84
C LEU A 238 -10.77 10.66 5.59
N ASP A 239 -12.04 10.27 5.56
CA ASP A 239 -12.50 8.97 6.07
C ASP A 239 -11.84 7.79 5.34
N TYR A 240 -11.43 8.00 4.09
CA TYR A 240 -10.76 7.00 3.25
C TYR A 240 -9.26 7.19 3.13
N VAL A 241 -8.71 8.37 3.43
CA VAL A 241 -7.29 8.68 3.15
C VAL A 241 -6.60 9.52 4.23
N GLY A 242 -7.20 9.64 5.41
CA GLY A 242 -6.76 10.56 6.46
C GLY A 242 -5.44 10.19 7.16
N PRO A 243 -4.90 11.10 7.98
CA PRO A 243 -5.43 12.44 8.28
C PRO A 243 -5.21 13.48 7.18
N TYR A 244 -4.36 13.20 6.20
CA TYR A 244 -4.15 14.05 5.02
C TYR A 244 -4.26 13.24 3.72
N ASN A 245 -4.85 13.79 2.67
CA ASN A 245 -4.76 13.18 1.34
C ASN A 245 -3.42 13.52 0.64
N LEU A 246 -3.12 12.86 -0.49
CA LEU A 246 -1.85 13.07 -1.18
C LEU A 246 -1.69 14.52 -1.68
N GLN A 247 -2.76 15.16 -2.15
CA GLN A 247 -2.73 16.56 -2.58
C GLN A 247 -2.24 17.46 -1.42
N GLN A 248 -2.76 17.27 -0.22
CA GLN A 248 -2.31 18.01 0.96
C GLN A 248 -0.83 17.74 1.26
N LEU A 249 -0.35 16.50 1.15
CA LEU A 249 1.09 16.21 1.34
C LEU A 249 1.97 16.92 0.29
N PHE A 250 1.54 17.03 -0.97
CA PHE A 250 2.31 17.75 -1.99
C PHE A 250 2.27 19.26 -1.81
N PHE A 251 1.19 19.82 -1.27
CA PHE A 251 0.98 21.28 -1.19
C PHE A 251 1.00 21.85 0.23
N PHE A 252 1.38 21.06 1.24
CA PHE A 252 1.42 21.46 2.65
C PHE A 252 2.18 22.79 2.88
N ASN A 253 3.30 22.99 2.16
CA ASN A 253 4.14 24.19 2.28
C ASN A 253 3.50 25.46 1.70
N LYS A 254 2.30 25.39 1.09
CA LYS A 254 1.53 26.58 0.70
C LYS A 254 0.53 27.03 1.79
N LEU A 255 0.33 26.23 2.83
CA LEU A 255 -0.50 26.54 3.98
C LEU A 255 0.38 26.57 5.22
N THR A 256 1.31 27.53 5.29
CA THR A 256 2.03 27.83 6.52
C THR A 256 1.02 28.14 7.62
N SER A 257 0.97 27.29 8.65
CA SER A 257 0.27 27.65 9.88
C SER A 257 1.10 28.68 10.64
N ILE A 258 0.47 29.47 11.51
CA ILE A 258 1.18 30.44 12.36
C ILE A 258 2.26 29.73 13.19
N ALA A 259 2.04 28.47 13.58
CA ALA A 259 3.02 27.69 14.34
C ALA A 259 4.30 27.42 13.54
N ASP A 260 4.21 27.20 12.23
CA ASP A 260 5.38 26.94 11.38
C ASP A 260 6.22 28.21 11.17
N LEU A 261 5.60 29.40 11.25
CA LEU A 261 6.29 30.70 11.19
C LEU A 261 6.98 31.05 12.50
N VAL A 262 6.38 30.68 13.63
CA VAL A 262 6.93 30.98 14.97
C VAL A 262 8.08 30.05 15.34
N ASP A 263 8.08 28.83 14.79
CA ASP A 263 9.13 27.83 15.01
C ASP A 263 10.30 27.91 14.00
N ASP A 264 10.28 28.87 13.07
CA ASP A 264 11.36 29.06 12.09
C ASP A 264 12.51 29.87 12.69
N PRO A 265 13.68 29.24 13.00
CA PRO A 265 14.84 29.92 13.56
C PRO A 265 15.48 30.92 12.58
N GLU A 266 15.10 30.96 11.30
CA GLU A 266 15.55 31.97 10.34
C GLU A 266 14.67 33.24 10.32
N SER A 267 13.45 33.20 10.87
CA SER A 267 12.49 34.32 10.83
C SER A 267 12.93 35.55 11.64
N ASP A 268 13.77 35.37 12.67
CA ASP A 268 14.28 36.45 13.52
C ASP A 268 15.42 37.27 12.87
N THR A 269 15.86 36.93 11.65
CA THR A 269 17.00 37.60 11.00
C THR A 269 16.65 38.57 9.86
N GLN A 270 15.38 38.87 9.61
CA GLN A 270 14.97 39.75 8.49
C GLN A 270 14.22 41.05 8.85
N GLN A 271 14.30 41.54 10.09
CA GLN A 271 13.78 42.88 10.42
C GLN A 271 14.74 43.73 11.27
N ILE A 272 15.96 43.97 10.79
CA ILE A 272 16.68 45.22 11.11
C ILE A 272 17.50 45.60 9.87
N TYR A 273 16.97 46.52 9.05
CA TYR A 273 17.63 47.69 8.42
C TYR A 273 16.63 48.38 7.48
#